data_AF-A0A4D4KN44-F1
#
_entry.id   AF-A0A4D4KN44-F1
#
_cell.length_a   1.000
_cell.length_b   1.000
_cell.length_c   1.000
_cell.angle_alpha   90.00
_cell.angle_beta   90.00
_cell.angle_gamma   90.00
#
_symmetry.space_group_name_H-M   'P 1'
#
loop_
_entity.id
_entity.type
_entity.pdbx_description
1 polymer ?
#
loop_
_entity_poly.entity_id
_entity_poly.type
_entity_poly.pdbx_seq_one_letter_code
_entity_poly.pdbx_strand_id
1 'polypeptide(L)'
;MRAGASRAGRRQGVVKGLALRLARENPRWGCRRIQGELARLGHRIGASTVWKILTADGFDPAPRRGGPTWREFLTSQAGAIIACDFLHIDLVDLRRV
;
A
#
# COMPACT_ATOMS: atom_id res chain seq x y z
N MET A 1 -4.42 31.92 -26.51
CA MET A 1 -3.62 31.20 -25.48
C MET A 1 -4.28 29.86 -25.12
N ARG A 2 -3.95 28.73 -25.79
CA ARG A 2 -4.48 27.36 -25.44
C ARG A 2 -3.49 26.21 -25.79
N ALA A 3 -2.19 26.39 -25.53
CA ALA A 3 -1.17 25.36 -25.81
C ALA A 3 -0.78 24.48 -24.60
N GLY A 4 -1.33 24.75 -23.40
CA GLY A 4 -0.91 24.08 -22.15
C GLY A 4 -1.50 22.69 -21.91
N ALA A 5 -2.76 22.46 -22.30
CA ALA A 5 -3.48 21.22 -21.99
C ALA A 5 -2.94 20.00 -22.75
N SER A 6 -2.56 20.17 -24.01
CA SER A 6 -2.08 19.10 -24.90
C SER A 6 -0.74 18.53 -24.46
N ARG A 7 0.14 19.38 -23.89
CA ARG A 7 1.47 18.97 -23.41
C ARG A 7 1.39 18.22 -22.08
N ALA A 8 0.47 18.62 -21.20
CA ALA A 8 0.19 17.93 -19.95
C ALA A 8 -0.40 16.53 -20.20
N GLY A 9 -1.38 16.40 -21.10
CA GLY A 9 -1.96 15.12 -21.49
C GLY A 9 -0.94 14.15 -22.10
N ARG A 10 -0.03 14.65 -22.96
CA ARG A 10 1.05 13.82 -23.53
C ARG A 10 2.01 13.31 -22.45
N ARG A 11 2.38 14.16 -21.47
CA ARG A 11 3.22 13.75 -20.34
C ARG A 11 2.54 12.68 -19.48
N GLN A 12 1.24 12.82 -19.22
CA GLN A 12 0.46 11.81 -18.47
C GLN A 12 0.41 10.47 -19.22
N GLY A 13 0.26 10.48 -20.55
CA GLY A 13 0.31 9.27 -21.37
C GLY A 13 1.67 8.56 -21.30
N VAL A 14 2.77 9.31 -21.34
CA VAL A 14 4.14 8.74 -21.20
C VAL A 14 4.33 8.10 -19.83
N VAL A 15 3.92 8.77 -18.76
CA VAL A 15 4.03 8.22 -17.39
C VAL A 15 3.16 6.98 -17.22
N LYS A 16 1.94 6.97 -17.77
CA LYS A 16 1.06 5.80 -17.78
C LYS A 16 1.73 4.61 -18.48
N GLY A 17 2.25 4.82 -19.69
CA GLY A 17 2.92 3.77 -20.46
C GLY A 17 4.14 3.20 -19.73
N LEU A 18 4.93 4.06 -19.09
CA LEU A 18 6.11 3.64 -18.33
C LEU A 18 5.73 2.81 -17.09
N ALA A 19 4.71 3.25 -16.35
CA ALA A 19 4.23 2.54 -15.16
C ALA A 19 3.73 1.13 -15.51
N LEU A 20 2.99 0.99 -16.60
CA LEU A 20 2.48 -0.30 -17.09
C LEU A 20 3.61 -1.20 -17.58
N ARG A 21 4.62 -0.64 -18.26
CA ARG A 21 5.79 -1.40 -18.69
C ARG A 21 6.55 -1.96 -17.49
N LEU A 22 6.83 -1.14 -16.48
CA LEU A 22 7.52 -1.57 -15.25
C LEU A 22 6.72 -2.67 -14.51
N ALA A 23 5.40 -2.55 -14.46
CA ALA A 23 4.53 -3.56 -13.84
C ALA A 23 4.54 -4.89 -14.61
N ARG A 24 4.56 -4.87 -15.95
CA ARG A 24 4.65 -6.07 -16.79
C ARG A 24 6.00 -6.76 -16.65
N GLU A 25 7.08 -6.00 -16.71
CA GLU A 25 8.45 -6.52 -16.58
C GLU A 25 8.74 -7.04 -15.16
N ASN A 26 8.05 -6.50 -14.15
CA ASN A 26 8.29 -6.83 -12.74
C ASN A 26 7.00 -7.16 -11.96
N PRO A 27 6.37 -8.33 -12.18
CA PRO A 27 5.06 -8.68 -11.58
C PRO A 27 5.04 -8.78 -10.05
N ARG A 28 6.21 -8.77 -9.39
CA ARG A 28 6.33 -8.80 -7.93
C ARG A 28 6.41 -7.41 -7.30
N TRP A 29 6.55 -6.35 -8.11
CA TRP A 29 6.68 -4.99 -7.60
C TRP A 29 5.31 -4.42 -7.21
N GLY A 30 5.23 -3.85 -6.00
CA GLY A 30 4.06 -3.08 -5.57
C GLY A 30 4.12 -1.61 -6.00
N CYS A 31 3.01 -0.88 -5.82
CA CYS A 31 2.87 0.52 -6.23
C CYS A 31 4.00 1.44 -5.72
N ARG A 32 4.46 1.26 -4.49
CA ARG A 32 5.55 2.06 -3.92
C ARG A 32 6.89 1.82 -4.62
N ARG A 33 7.18 0.59 -5.03
CA ARG A 33 8.43 0.27 -5.76
C ARG A 33 8.40 0.92 -7.14
N ILE A 34 7.30 0.77 -7.87
CA ILE A 34 7.10 1.38 -9.20
C ILE A 34 7.14 2.92 -9.10
N GLN A 35 6.51 3.49 -8.08
CA GLN A 35 6.56 4.93 -7.83
C GLN A 35 8.00 5.44 -7.60
N GLY A 36 8.82 4.70 -6.84
CA GLY A 36 10.23 5.04 -6.65
C GLY A 36 11.04 5.03 -7.94
N GLU A 37 10.79 4.07 -8.84
CA GLU A 37 11.45 4.02 -10.15
C GLU A 37 10.98 5.16 -11.08
N LEU A 38 9.70 5.49 -11.07
CA LEU A 38 9.19 6.66 -11.79
C LEU A 38 9.80 7.96 -11.27
N ALA A 39 9.97 8.09 -9.95
CA ALA A 39 10.63 9.25 -9.35
C ALA A 39 12.11 9.34 -9.76
N ARG A 40 12.83 8.21 -9.85
CA ARG A 40 14.21 8.14 -10.37
C ARG A 40 14.31 8.60 -11.83
N LEU A 41 13.29 8.34 -12.63
CA LEU A 41 13.18 8.76 -14.03
C LEU A 41 12.65 10.19 -14.20
N GLY A 42 12.52 10.96 -13.10
CA GLY A 42 12.08 12.36 -13.11
C GLY A 42 10.56 12.56 -13.09
N HIS A 43 9.78 11.49 -12.97
CA HIS A 43 8.32 11.55 -12.92
C HIS A 43 7.82 11.47 -11.47
N ARG A 44 7.64 12.63 -10.84
CA ARG A 44 7.05 12.72 -9.50
C ARG A 44 5.53 12.53 -9.56
N ILE A 45 5.08 11.32 -9.25
CA ILE A 45 3.67 10.99 -9.05
C ILE A 45 3.46 10.27 -7.72
N GLY A 46 2.27 10.39 -7.15
CA GLY A 46 1.91 9.71 -5.90
C GLY A 46 1.70 8.21 -6.11
N ALA A 47 1.96 7.41 -5.06
CA ALA A 47 1.73 5.97 -5.10
C ALA A 47 0.26 5.60 -5.36
N SER A 48 -0.68 6.45 -4.94
CA SER A 48 -2.11 6.32 -5.23
C SER A 48 -2.44 6.54 -6.71
N THR A 49 -1.73 7.44 -7.40
CA THR A 49 -1.86 7.63 -8.85
C THR A 49 -1.33 6.41 -9.60
N VAL A 50 -0.19 5.86 -9.17
CA VAL A 50 0.34 4.59 -9.70
C VAL A 50 -0.69 3.48 -9.51
N TRP A 51 -1.26 3.36 -8.31
CA TRP A 51 -2.31 2.37 -8.03
C TRP A 51 -3.49 2.51 -8.99
N LYS A 52 -4.04 3.73 -9.16
CA LYS A 52 -5.14 3.99 -10.11
C LYS A 52 -4.79 3.59 -11.55
N ILE A 53 -3.57 3.90 -12.00
CA ILE A 53 -3.10 3.54 -13.34
C ILE A 53 -3.05 2.03 -13.52
N LEU A 54 -2.49 1.31 -12.54
CA LEU A 54 -2.32 -0.14 -12.59
C LEU A 54 -3.67 -0.87 -12.53
N THR A 55 -4.52 -0.52 -11.56
CA THR A 55 -5.84 -1.15 -11.40
C THR A 55 -6.74 -0.90 -12.60
N ALA A 56 -6.69 0.29 -13.22
CA ALA A 56 -7.48 0.61 -14.41
C ALA A 56 -7.09 -0.23 -15.65
N ASP A 57 -5.87 -0.78 -15.67
CA ASP A 57 -5.33 -1.62 -16.73
C ASP A 57 -5.25 -3.11 -16.31
N GLY A 58 -5.89 -3.48 -15.19
CA GLY A 58 -5.97 -4.87 -14.73
C GLY A 58 -4.72 -5.41 -14.03
N PHE A 59 -3.73 -4.55 -13.76
CA PHE A 59 -2.61 -4.91 -12.89
C PHE A 59 -3.07 -4.79 -11.44
N ASP A 60 -3.26 -5.92 -10.76
CA ASP A 60 -3.35 -5.92 -9.31
C ASP A 60 -1.92 -5.72 -8.77
N PRO A 61 -1.61 -4.57 -8.15
CA PRO A 61 -0.28 -4.31 -7.62
C PRO A 61 -0.07 -5.11 -6.33
N ALA A 62 0.16 -6.40 -6.53
CA ALA A 62 0.63 -7.41 -5.59
C ALA A 62 0.17 -7.20 -4.13
N PRO A 63 -0.96 -7.79 -3.70
CA PRO A 63 -1.13 -8.16 -2.32
C PRO A 63 -0.24 -9.39 -2.04
N ARG A 64 1.05 -9.17 -1.78
CA ARG A 64 1.98 -10.24 -1.37
C ARG A 64 2.46 -10.08 0.06
N ARG A 65 1.52 -9.76 0.94
CA ARG A 65 1.63 -10.03 2.37
C ARG A 65 0.27 -10.55 2.82
N GLY A 66 0.00 -11.81 2.51
CA GLY A 66 -1.00 -12.58 3.24
C GLY A 66 -0.48 -12.72 4.66
N GLY A 67 -0.76 -11.73 5.50
CA GLY A 67 -0.74 -11.92 6.94
C GLY A 67 -1.98 -12.73 7.33
N PRO A 68 -2.01 -13.25 8.57
CA PRO A 68 -3.21 -13.89 9.08
C PRO A 68 -4.41 -12.95 8.87
N THR A 69 -5.55 -13.52 8.51
CA THR A 69 -6.82 -12.77 8.50
C THR A 69 -7.01 -12.12 9.88
N TRP A 70 -7.81 -11.06 9.94
CA TRP A 70 -8.12 -10.44 11.24
C TRP A 70 -8.61 -11.46 12.28
N ARG A 71 -9.37 -12.47 11.84
CA ARG A 71 -9.79 -13.58 12.69
C ARG A 71 -8.61 -14.43 13.16
N GLU A 72 -7.73 -14.85 12.26
CA GLU A 72 -6.55 -15.65 12.61
C GLU A 72 -5.59 -14.90 13.54
N PHE A 73 -5.40 -13.59 13.33
CA PHE A 73 -4.62 -12.73 14.20
C PHE A 73 -5.24 -12.62 15.60
N LEU A 74 -6.56 -12.42 15.68
CA LEU A 74 -7.26 -12.38 16.97
C LEU A 74 -7.21 -13.73 17.67
N THR A 75 -7.37 -14.83 16.93
CA THR A 75 -7.24 -16.18 17.50
C THR A 75 -5.84 -16.44 18.03
N SER A 76 -4.77 -16.02 17.33
CA SER A 76 -3.40 -16.20 17.80
C SER A 76 -3.04 -15.30 18.98
N GLN A 77 -3.64 -14.11 19.08
CA GLN A 77 -3.38 -13.14 20.15
C GLN A 77 -4.37 -13.23 21.34
N ALA A 78 -5.44 -14.04 21.25
CA ALA A 78 -6.51 -14.09 22.25
C ALA A 78 -5.98 -14.34 23.67
N GLY A 79 -5.03 -15.27 23.83
CA GLY A 79 -4.43 -15.57 25.14
C GLY A 79 -3.69 -14.38 25.74
N ALA A 80 -2.96 -13.61 24.94
CA ALA A 80 -2.27 -12.41 25.40
C ALA A 80 -3.24 -11.29 25.78
N ILE A 81 -4.33 -11.12 25.02
CA ILE A 81 -5.39 -10.13 25.33
C ILE A 81 -6.06 -10.48 26.66
N ILE A 82 -6.46 -11.74 26.85
CA ILE A 82 -7.08 -12.22 28.11
C ILE A 82 -6.12 -12.06 29.29
N ALA A 83 -4.84 -12.42 29.13
CA ALA A 83 -3.85 -12.26 30.18
C ALA A 83 -3.63 -10.79 30.57
N CYS A 84 -3.62 -9.87 29.61
CA CYS A 84 -3.55 -8.43 29.87
C CYS A 84 -4.78 -7.93 30.64
N ASP A 85 -5.98 -8.39 30.31
CA ASP A 85 -7.22 -8.00 31.01
C ASP A 85 -7.22 -8.48 32.47
N PHE A 86 -6.80 -9.73 32.73
CA PHE A 86 -6.69 -10.26 34.10
C PHE A 86 -5.57 -9.60 34.90
N LEU A 87 -4.39 -9.42 34.31
CA LEU A 87 -3.29 -8.69 34.96
C LEU A 87 -3.70 -7.26 35.31
N HIS A 88 -4.51 -6.61 34.45
CA HIS A 88 -5.04 -5.28 34.73
C HIS A 88 -5.99 -5.26 35.95
N ILE A 89 -6.88 -6.25 36.06
CA ILE A 89 -7.75 -6.40 37.25
C ILE A 89 -6.92 -6.64 38.50
N ASP A 90 -5.96 -7.57 38.44
CA ASP A 90 -5.10 -7.92 39.58
C ASP A 90 -4.25 -6.72 40.04
N LEU A 91 -3.75 -5.91 39.11
CA LEU A 91 -2.99 -4.69 39.43
C LEU A 91 -3.86 -3.55 39.99
N VAL A 92 -5.14 -3.49 39.63
CA VAL A 92 -6.09 -2.53 40.22
C VAL A 92 -6.53 -2.99 41.61
N ASP A 93 -6.73 -4.28 41.82
CA ASP A 93 -7.11 -4.88 43.11
C ASP A 93 -5.95 -4.84 44.12
N LEU A 94 -4.69 -4.92 43.65
CA LEU A 94 -3.48 -4.71 44.45
C LEU A 94 -3.29 -3.27 44.97
N ARG A 95 -4.22 -2.34 44.70
CA ARG A 95 -4.23 -0.97 45.25
C ARG A 95 -5.22 -0.73 46.38
N ARG A 96 -5.69 -1.79 47.04
CA ARG A 96 -6.51 -1.65 48.26
C ARG A 96 -5.92 -2.41 49.44
N VAL A 97 -4.87 -1.83 50.03
CA VAL A 97 -4.53 -1.98 51.47
C VAL A 97 -4.57 -0.60 52.09
#